data_AF-A0A940MXS6-F1
#
_entry.id   AF-A0A940MXS6-F1
#
_cell.length_a   1.000
_cell.length_b   1.000
_cell.length_c   1.000
_cell.angle_alpha   90.00
_cell.angle_beta   90.00
_cell.angle_gamma   90.00
#
_symmetry.space_group_name_H-M   'P 1'
#
loop_
_entity.id
_entity.type
_entity.pdbx_description
1 polymer ?
#
loop_
_entity_poly.entity_id
_entity_poly.type
_entity_poly.pdbx_seq_one_letter_code
_entity_poly.pdbx_strand_id
1 'polypeptide(L)'
;MARHERMPNGAPPMDNEPDELSPRRRRLLFRARHRGTKETDLLVGGFVGDRIESFSEQELDEVEELLELQDADLTDWLTGRRPVPAELQSPMMLRLMEASAAPGAGLPEGMRNQGTQDI
;
A
#
# COMPACT_ATOMS: atom_id res chain seq x y z
N MET A 1 35.96 -23.83 -18.42
CA MET A 1 34.76 -23.37 -19.17
C MET A 1 33.59 -23.36 -18.18
N ALA A 2 33.19 -22.18 -17.70
CA ALA A 2 32.11 -22.03 -16.73
C ALA A 2 30.76 -22.02 -17.47
N ARG A 3 29.94 -23.07 -17.29
CA ARG A 3 28.52 -23.01 -17.63
C ARG A 3 27.78 -22.55 -16.37
N HIS A 4 27.44 -21.27 -16.34
CA HIS A 4 26.50 -20.71 -15.37
C HIS A 4 25.13 -21.38 -15.60
N GLU A 5 24.82 -22.38 -14.80
CA GLU A 5 23.43 -22.83 -14.63
C GLU A 5 22.68 -21.73 -13.87
N ARG A 6 21.98 -20.88 -14.62
CA ARG A 6 20.99 -19.97 -14.05
C ARG A 6 19.95 -20.80 -13.32
N MET A 7 19.87 -20.62 -12.01
CA MET A 7 18.77 -21.12 -11.21
C MET A 7 17.46 -20.47 -11.70
N PRO A 8 16.39 -21.23 -11.99
CA PRO A 8 15.06 -20.65 -12.10
C PRO A 8 14.60 -20.24 -10.70
N ASN A 9 14.19 -18.98 -10.63
CA ASN A 9 13.65 -18.25 -9.50
C ASN A 9 12.80 -19.14 -8.57
N GLY A 10 13.17 -19.19 -7.28
CA GLY A 10 12.45 -19.92 -6.25
C GLY A 10 11.08 -19.31 -6.00
N ALA A 11 10.05 -19.95 -6.52
CA ALA A 11 8.72 -19.89 -5.91
C ALA A 11 8.57 -21.16 -5.06
N PRO A 12 8.46 -21.09 -3.72
CA PRO A 12 8.07 -22.25 -2.94
C PRO A 12 6.67 -22.70 -3.37
N PRO A 13 6.35 -24.01 -3.31
CA PRO A 13 5.01 -24.50 -3.56
C PRO A 13 4.12 -23.97 -2.43
N MET A 14 3.30 -22.95 -2.71
CA MET A 14 2.32 -22.47 -1.75
C MET A 14 1.17 -23.49 -1.73
N ASP A 15 1.03 -24.09 -0.57
CA ASP A 15 0.05 -25.10 -0.22
C ASP A 15 -1.37 -24.74 -0.66
N ASN A 16 -2.12 -25.80 -0.96
CA ASN A 16 -3.53 -25.78 -1.27
C ASN A 16 -4.34 -25.39 -0.02
N GLU A 17 -4.61 -24.11 0.14
CA GLU A 17 -5.85 -23.63 0.75
C GLU A 17 -6.77 -23.17 -0.40
N PRO A 18 -8.11 -23.37 -0.34
CA PRO A 18 -8.99 -22.71 -1.29
C PRO A 18 -8.88 -21.21 -1.03
N ASP A 19 -7.98 -20.57 -1.77
CA ASP A 19 -7.67 -19.14 -1.69
C ASP A 19 -8.99 -18.37 -1.88
N GLU A 20 -9.59 -17.88 -0.79
CA GLU A 20 -10.81 -17.05 -0.84
C GLU A 20 -10.56 -15.77 -1.68
N LEU A 21 -9.29 -15.41 -1.85
CA LEU A 21 -8.82 -14.31 -2.67
C LEU A 21 -8.39 -14.75 -4.06
N SER A 22 -8.80 -13.98 -5.07
CA SER A 22 -8.34 -14.20 -6.44
C SER A 22 -6.82 -14.01 -6.55
N PRO A 23 -6.14 -14.66 -7.53
CA PRO A 23 -4.70 -14.51 -7.73
C PRO A 23 -4.26 -13.06 -7.90
N ARG A 24 -5.13 -12.19 -8.45
CA ARG A 24 -4.92 -10.75 -8.57
C ARG A 24 -4.85 -10.08 -7.21
N ARG A 25 -5.87 -10.29 -6.37
CA ARG A 25 -5.93 -9.74 -5.01
C ARG A 25 -4.72 -10.16 -4.19
N ARG A 26 -4.33 -11.44 -4.24
CA ARG A 26 -3.15 -11.93 -3.52
C ARG A 26 -1.86 -11.22 -3.92
N ARG A 27 -1.66 -10.96 -5.21
CA ARG A 27 -0.48 -10.20 -5.69
C ARG A 27 -0.50 -8.76 -5.19
N LEU A 28 -1.66 -8.08 -5.24
CA LEU A 28 -1.81 -6.72 -4.76
C LEU A 28 -1.58 -6.63 -3.24
N LEU A 29 -2.15 -7.56 -2.46
CA LEU A 29 -1.93 -7.64 -1.03
C LEU A 29 -0.46 -7.86 -0.69
N PHE A 30 0.21 -8.77 -1.40
CA PHE A 30 1.63 -9.01 -1.21
C PHE A 30 2.44 -7.74 -1.48
N ARG A 31 2.21 -7.04 -2.60
CA ARG A 31 2.88 -5.78 -2.93
C ARG A 31 2.59 -4.68 -1.89
N ALA A 32 1.35 -4.59 -1.41
CA ALA A 32 0.97 -3.64 -0.36
C ALA A 32 1.69 -3.90 0.97
N ARG A 33 1.91 -5.19 1.30
CA ARG A 33 2.56 -5.64 2.54
C ARG A 33 4.09 -5.75 2.49
N HIS A 34 4.68 -5.62 1.30
CA HIS A 34 6.13 -5.74 1.08
C HIS A 34 6.69 -4.45 0.49
N ARG A 35 6.24 -3.32 1.05
CA ARG A 35 6.72 -1.98 0.73
C ARG A 35 8.14 -1.77 1.30
N GLY A 36 8.88 -0.84 0.71
CA GLY A 36 10.28 -0.56 1.05
C GLY A 36 10.49 0.06 2.43
N THR A 37 9.45 0.62 3.05
CA THR A 37 9.49 1.10 4.43
C THR A 37 8.37 0.49 5.28
N LYS A 38 8.68 0.23 6.56
CA LYS A 38 7.72 -0.28 7.54
C LYS A 38 6.55 0.68 7.78
N GLU A 39 6.77 1.99 7.65
CA GLU A 39 5.72 3.00 7.84
C GLU A 39 4.68 2.92 6.72
N THR A 40 5.13 2.89 5.46
CA THR A 40 4.24 2.73 4.29
C THR A 40 3.52 1.39 4.30
N ASP A 41 4.22 0.32 4.69
CA ASP A 41 3.62 -1.01 4.86
C ASP A 41 2.47 -1.00 5.88
N LEU A 42 2.66 -0.40 7.05
CA LEU A 42 1.60 -0.32 8.07
C LEU A 42 0.39 0.50 7.58
N LEU A 43 0.62 1.62 6.90
CA LEU A 43 -0.45 2.49 6.41
C LEU A 43 -1.21 1.85 5.25
N VAL A 44 -0.49 1.42 4.21
CA VAL A 44 -1.08 0.89 2.98
C VAL A 44 -1.46 -0.58 3.12
N GLY A 45 -0.53 -1.41 3.61
CA GLY A 45 -0.71 -2.84 3.77
C GLY A 45 -1.79 -3.21 4.78
N GLY A 46 -1.94 -2.43 5.85
CA GLY A 46 -3.06 -2.56 6.79
C GLY A 46 -4.40 -2.25 6.12
N PHE A 47 -4.52 -1.06 5.51
CA PHE A 47 -5.75 -0.64 4.82
C PHE A 47 -6.19 -1.62 3.72
N VAL A 48 -5.27 -2.02 2.85
CA VAL A 48 -5.53 -2.96 1.76
C VAL A 48 -5.86 -4.33 2.34
N GLY A 49 -5.07 -4.83 3.29
CA GLY A 49 -5.29 -6.13 3.91
C GLY A 49 -6.67 -6.29 4.53
N ASP A 50 -7.18 -5.24 5.18
CA ASP A 50 -8.48 -5.27 5.84
C ASP A 50 -9.67 -5.19 4.86
N ARG A 51 -9.45 -4.77 3.61
CA ARG A 51 -10.54 -4.41 2.67
C ARG A 51 -10.45 -5.10 1.31
N ILE A 52 -9.34 -5.76 0.97
CA ILE A 52 -9.10 -6.30 -0.37
C ILE A 52 -10.13 -7.35 -0.81
N GLU A 53 -10.70 -8.10 0.14
CA GLU A 53 -11.81 -9.04 -0.11
C GLU A 53 -13.07 -8.33 -0.63
N SER A 54 -13.32 -7.12 -0.13
CA SER A 54 -14.50 -6.31 -0.47
C SER A 54 -14.30 -5.43 -1.71
N PHE A 55 -13.07 -5.29 -2.21
CA PHE A 55 -12.78 -4.45 -3.37
C PHE A 55 -13.35 -5.04 -4.66
N SER A 56 -14.06 -4.20 -5.40
CA SER A 56 -14.49 -4.40 -6.78
C SER A 56 -13.29 -4.37 -7.74
N GLU A 57 -13.46 -4.85 -8.97
CA GLU A 57 -12.38 -4.84 -9.98
C GLU A 57 -11.82 -3.44 -10.23
N GLN A 58 -12.68 -2.41 -10.27
CA GLN A 58 -12.26 -1.03 -10.44
C GLN A 58 -11.41 -0.54 -9.25
N GLU A 59 -11.79 -0.92 -8.03
CA GLU A 59 -11.00 -0.59 -6.84
C GLU A 59 -9.65 -1.34 -6.82
N LEU A 60 -9.59 -2.56 -7.37
CA LEU A 60 -8.34 -3.27 -7.54
C LEU A 60 -7.43 -2.59 -8.56
N ASP A 61 -7.98 -2.01 -9.64
CA ASP A 61 -7.24 -1.19 -10.59
C ASP A 61 -6.66 0.06 -9.89
N GLU A 62 -7.47 0.76 -9.09
CA GLU A 62 -7.01 1.94 -8.35
C GLU A 62 -5.95 1.60 -7.30
N VAL A 63 -6.08 0.46 -6.61
CA VAL A 63 -5.03 -0.04 -5.71
C VAL A 63 -3.76 -0.29 -6.49
N GLU A 64 -3.84 -0.95 -7.65
CA GLU A 64 -2.67 -1.23 -8.49
C GLU A 64 -1.93 0.04 -8.88
N GLU A 65 -2.63 1.08 -9.32
CA GLU A 65 -2.05 2.41 -9.60
C GLU A 65 -1.42 3.05 -8.35
N LEU A 66 -2.08 2.94 -7.20
CA LEU A 66 -1.55 3.43 -5.92
C LEU A 66 -0.29 2.66 -5.48
N LEU A 67 -0.17 1.38 -5.86
CA LEU A 67 1.02 0.55 -5.62
C LEU A 67 2.21 0.90 -6.52
N GLU A 68 2.00 1.67 -7.60
CA GLU A 68 3.08 2.19 -8.45
C GLU A 68 3.68 3.51 -7.90
N LEU A 69 3.01 4.16 -6.94
CA LEU A 69 3.51 5.37 -6.30
C LEU A 69 4.65 5.07 -5.32
N GLN A 70 5.57 6.04 -5.20
CA GLN A 70 6.75 5.95 -4.36
C GLN A 70 6.36 5.99 -2.87
N ASP A 71 6.99 5.10 -2.09
CA ASP A 71 6.70 4.95 -0.66
C ASP A 71 6.89 6.25 0.15
N ALA A 72 7.92 7.03 -0.19
CA ALA A 72 8.19 8.31 0.47
C ALA A 72 7.06 9.34 0.22
N ASP A 73 6.53 9.41 -1.00
CA ASP A 73 5.45 10.30 -1.35
C ASP A 73 4.14 9.87 -0.69
N LEU A 74 3.81 8.58 -0.76
CA LEU A 74 2.65 8.01 -0.08
C LEU A 74 2.68 8.32 1.42
N THR A 75 3.83 8.14 2.05
CA THR A 75 3.99 8.41 3.47
C THR A 75 3.78 9.89 3.78
N ASP A 76 4.40 10.80 3.04
CA ASP A 76 4.25 12.24 3.27
C ASP A 76 2.81 12.72 3.06
N TRP A 77 2.10 12.15 2.10
CA TRP A 77 0.70 12.45 1.85
C TRP A 77 -0.24 11.93 2.94
N LEU A 78 -0.09 10.66 3.31
CA LEU A 78 -0.96 10.01 4.31
C LEU A 78 -0.71 10.54 5.73
N THR A 79 0.50 11.01 6.02
CA THR A 79 0.84 11.67 7.27
C THR A 79 0.52 13.17 7.29
N GLY A 80 0.10 13.74 6.15
CA GLY A 80 -0.22 15.17 6.02
C GLY A 80 1.01 16.09 5.98
N ARG A 81 2.23 15.55 5.82
CA ARG A 81 3.46 16.35 5.62
C ARG A 81 3.45 17.09 4.29
N ARG A 82 2.82 16.52 3.26
CA ARG A 82 2.61 17.15 1.96
C ARG A 82 1.17 16.95 1.50
N PRO A 83 0.58 17.92 0.76
CA PRO A 83 -0.71 17.70 0.13
C PRO A 83 -0.58 16.72 -1.05
N VAL A 84 -1.61 15.89 -1.26
CA VAL A 84 -1.71 15.06 -2.47
C VAL A 84 -1.99 15.95 -3.68
N PRO A 85 -1.19 15.86 -4.77
CA PRO A 85 -1.48 16.56 -6.02
C PRO A 85 -2.87 16.21 -6.56
N ALA A 86 -3.59 17.20 -7.12
CA ALA A 86 -4.97 16.99 -7.61
C ALA A 86 -5.09 15.84 -8.63
N GLU A 87 -4.04 15.62 -9.45
CA GLU A 87 -3.98 14.54 -10.43
C GLU A 87 -3.92 13.14 -9.81
N LEU A 88 -3.49 13.03 -8.56
CA LEU A 88 -3.33 11.77 -7.81
C LEU A 88 -4.41 11.57 -6.74
N GLN A 89 -5.39 12.48 -6.66
CA GLN A 89 -6.53 12.38 -5.73
C GLN A 89 -7.59 11.41 -6.26
N SER A 90 -7.20 10.15 -6.47
CA SER A 90 -8.15 9.09 -6.83
C SER A 90 -9.10 8.78 -5.66
N PRO A 91 -10.28 8.19 -5.92
CA PRO A 91 -11.18 7.73 -4.85
C PRO A 91 -10.48 6.82 -3.83
N MET A 92 -9.63 5.89 -4.28
CA MET A 92 -8.83 5.04 -3.41
C MET A 92 -7.83 5.82 -2.55
N MET A 93 -7.15 6.83 -3.12
CA MET A 93 -6.24 7.69 -2.36
C MET A 93 -6.98 8.42 -1.24
N LEU A 94 -8.16 8.98 -1.54
CA LEU A 94 -8.97 9.70 -0.55
C LEU A 94 -9.44 8.77 0.59
N ARG A 95 -9.87 7.55 0.27
CA ARG A 95 -10.24 6.54 1.27
C ARG A 95 -9.06 6.13 2.14
N LEU A 96 -7.87 6.01 1.56
CA LEU A 96 -6.66 5.68 2.29
C LEU A 96 -6.23 6.82 3.23
N MET A 97 -6.35 8.08 2.79
CA MET A 97 -6.13 9.25 3.62
C MET A 97 -7.11 9.30 4.79
N GLU A 98 -8.40 9.05 4.54
CA GLU A 98 -9.43 9.00 5.57
C GLU A 98 -9.14 7.90 6.61
N ALA A 99 -8.76 6.70 6.16
CA ALA A 99 -8.37 5.61 7.04
C ALA A 99 -7.11 5.93 7.86
N SER A 100 -6.14 6.62 7.28
CA SER A 100 -4.89 7.02 7.95
C SER A 100 -5.11 8.16 8.96
N ALA A 101 -6.10 9.02 8.70
CA ALA A 101 -6.46 10.12 9.60
C ALA A 101 -7.25 9.66 10.85
N ALA A 102 -7.81 8.45 10.83
CA ALA A 102 -8.58 7.92 11.96
C ALA A 102 -7.70 7.71 13.21
N PRO A 103 -8.14 8.15 14.41
CA PRO A 103 -7.40 7.95 15.65
C PRO A 103 -7.27 6.44 15.95
N GLY A 104 -6.04 5.92 15.84
CA GLY A 104 -5.72 4.49 16.04
C GLY A 104 -4.86 3.86 14.94
N ALA A 105 -4.69 4.51 13.78
CA ALA A 105 -3.96 3.97 12.62
C ALA A 105 -2.41 3.91 12.76
N GLY A 106 -1.86 3.74 13.96
CA GLY A 106 -0.42 3.49 14.16
C GLY A 106 0.52 4.69 13.98
N LEU A 107 0.01 5.89 13.74
CA LEU A 107 0.82 7.11 13.76
C LEU A 107 1.09 7.56 15.20
N PRO A 108 2.36 7.75 15.62
CA PRO A 108 2.66 8.35 16.91
C PRO A 108 2.06 9.75 16.98
N GLU A 109 1.45 10.07 18.12
CA GLU A 109 0.69 11.31 18.35
C GLU A 109 1.48 12.59 18.05
N GLY A 110 2.83 12.51 18.08
CA GLY A 110 3.74 13.61 17.74
C GLY A 110 3.89 13.95 16.25
N MET A 111 3.37 13.14 15.33
CA MET A 111 3.40 13.42 13.88
C MET A 111 2.09 14.01 13.33
N ARG A 112 1.05 14.12 14.17
CA ARG A 112 -0.27 14.63 13.76
C ARG A 112 -0.33 16.15 13.57
N ASN A 113 0.67 16.88 14.07
CA ASN A 113 0.73 18.34 14.02
C ASN A 113 2.13 18.84 13.63
N GLN A 114 2.47 18.81 12.34
CA GLN A 114 3.30 19.87 11.78
C GLN A 114 2.49 20.54 10.70
N GLY A 115 1.52 21.33 11.18
CA GLY A 115 0.78 22.26 10.35
C GLY A 115 1.75 23.13 9.57
N THR A 116 1.35 23.41 8.34
CA THR A 116 1.78 24.55 7.54
C THR A 116 2.23 25.69 8.48
N GLN A 117 3.54 25.91 8.55
CA GLN A 117 4.09 27.13 9.12
C GLN A 117 4.36 28.00 7.91
N ASP A 118 3.27 28.54 7.37
CA ASP A 118 3.32 29.62 6.40
C ASP A 118 2.74 30.85 7.12
N ILE A 119 3.56 31.92 7.09
CA ILE A 119 3.36 33.30 7.59
C ILE A 119 3.98 33.59 8.96
#